data_AF-A0A5Q2VYY7-F1
#
_entry.id   AF-A0A5Q2VYY7-F1
#
_cell.length_a   1.000
_cell.length_b   1.000
_cell.length_c   1.000
_cell.angle_alpha   90.00
_cell.angle_beta   90.00
_cell.angle_gamma   90.00
#
_symmetry.space_group_name_H-M   'P 1'
#
loop_
_entity.id
_entity.type
_entity.pdbx_description
1 polymer ?
#
loop_
_entity_poly.entity_id
_entity_poly.type
_entity_poly.pdbx_seq_one_letter_code
_entity_poly.pdbx_strand_id
1 'polypeptide(L)'
;MPGGRSGFYTQEESRAIVAYAAARHIEVIPEVETSRHSSAAIAAYPEFACGSTGTLCTTSPVVGQYFTAVIGELAAMSSSDLVRIGGDGSICGQAYIDFVKKVEGSSWPRASAWSAGPRFP
;
A
#
# COMPACT_ATOMS: atom_id res chain seq x y z
N MET A 1 -10.35 8.28 18.32
CA MET A 1 -10.67 9.72 18.25
C MET A 1 -12.19 9.87 18.16
N PRO A 2 -12.89 10.36 19.20
CA PRO A 2 -14.32 10.68 19.08
C PRO A 2 -14.48 11.83 18.07
N GLY A 3 -15.22 11.59 16.98
CA GLY A 3 -15.46 12.59 15.91
C GLY A 3 -14.71 12.37 14.59
N GLY A 4 -13.93 11.28 14.46
CA GLY A 4 -13.40 10.89 13.15
C GLY A 4 -14.51 10.38 12.24
N ARG A 5 -14.60 10.90 11.01
CA ARG A 5 -15.49 10.33 9.97
C ARG A 5 -14.96 8.93 9.62
N SER A 6 -15.78 7.91 9.84
CA SER A 6 -15.51 6.54 9.39
C SER A 6 -16.17 6.30 8.04
N GLY A 7 -15.58 5.44 7.22
CA GLY A 7 -16.08 5.07 5.91
C GLY A 7 -14.97 4.46 5.06
N PHE A 8 -15.32 3.99 3.88
CA PHE A 8 -14.41 3.51 2.86
C PHE A 8 -15.00 3.84 1.49
N TYR A 9 -14.16 3.91 0.46
CA TYR A 9 -14.62 3.98 -0.91
C TYR A 9 -14.83 2.57 -1.44
N THR A 10 -15.96 2.31 -2.09
CA THR A 10 -16.09 1.08 -2.89
C THR A 10 -15.14 1.14 -4.09
N GLN A 11 -14.98 0.01 -4.78
CA GLN A 11 -14.18 0.00 -6.00
C GLN A 11 -14.80 0.88 -7.09
N GLU A 12 -16.13 0.93 -7.19
CA GLU A 12 -16.85 1.80 -8.14
C GLU A 12 -16.64 3.28 -7.81
N GLU A 13 -16.72 3.66 -6.53
CA GLU A 13 -16.46 5.03 -6.08
C GLU A 13 -15.00 5.42 -6.33
N SER A 14 -14.06 4.51 -6.10
CA SER A 14 -12.64 4.71 -6.39
C SER A 14 -12.40 4.93 -7.89
N ARG A 15 -13.02 4.14 -8.76
CA ARG A 15 -12.98 4.33 -10.23
C ARG A 15 -13.58 5.67 -10.65
N ALA A 16 -14.65 6.11 -10.00
CA ALA A 16 -15.27 7.41 -10.26
C ALA A 16 -14.31 8.57 -9.90
N ILE A 17 -13.57 8.45 -8.80
CA ILE A 17 -12.52 9.42 -8.41
C ILE A 17 -11.41 9.47 -9.47
N VAL A 18 -10.90 8.30 -9.89
CA VAL A 18 -9.86 8.21 -10.93
C VAL A 18 -10.34 8.84 -12.23
N ALA A 19 -11.55 8.53 -12.69
CA ALA A 19 -12.11 9.11 -13.91
C ALA A 19 -12.29 10.64 -13.82
N TYR A 20 -12.73 11.14 -12.67
CA TYR A 20 -12.91 12.57 -12.43
C TYR A 20 -11.58 13.34 -12.45
N ALA A 21 -10.53 12.75 -11.87
CA ALA A 21 -9.17 13.29 -11.88
C ALA A 21 -8.56 13.26 -13.29
N ALA A 22 -8.73 12.15 -14.02
CA ALA A 22 -8.25 11.99 -15.39
C ALA A 22 -8.83 13.05 -16.34
N ALA A 23 -10.13 13.38 -16.19
CA ALA A 23 -10.78 14.46 -16.95
C ALA A 23 -10.17 15.86 -16.72
N ARG A 24 -9.28 16.00 -15.73
CA ARG A 24 -8.57 17.23 -15.36
C ARG A 24 -7.06 17.12 -15.53
N HIS A 25 -6.57 16.09 -16.22
CA HIS A 25 -5.15 15.82 -16.40
C HIS A 25 -4.42 15.58 -15.05
N ILE A 26 -5.11 15.03 -14.05
CA ILE A 26 -4.54 14.65 -12.76
C ILE A 26 -4.40 13.13 -12.73
N GLU A 27 -3.18 12.65 -12.49
CA GLU A 27 -2.91 11.23 -12.25
C GLU A 27 -3.15 10.90 -10.76
N VAL A 28 -3.89 9.82 -10.51
CA VAL A 28 -4.12 9.29 -9.17
C VAL A 28 -3.22 8.09 -8.96
N ILE A 29 -2.32 8.17 -7.99
CA ILE A 29 -1.42 7.08 -7.61
C ILE A 29 -1.94 6.52 -6.27
N PRO A 30 -2.53 5.30 -6.24
CA PRO A 30 -3.02 4.72 -5.01
C PRO A 30 -1.87 4.33 -4.07
N GLU A 31 -2.09 4.45 -2.77
CA GLU A 31 -1.10 4.07 -1.74
C GLU A 31 -1.67 3.01 -0.78
N VAL A 32 -0.89 1.96 -0.52
CA VAL A 32 -1.11 1.01 0.57
C VAL A 32 0.12 0.95 1.46
N GLU A 33 -0.05 1.23 2.76
CA GLU A 33 1.09 1.33 3.66
C GLU A 33 1.75 -0.03 3.96
N THR A 34 3.08 -0.07 4.00
CA THR A 34 3.85 -1.27 4.35
C THR A 34 4.42 -1.18 5.75
N SER A 35 4.04 -2.13 6.62
CA SER A 35 4.54 -2.32 7.99
C SER A 35 3.94 -1.37 9.03
N ARG A 36 4.37 -0.11 9.08
CA ARG A 36 3.84 0.86 10.05
C ARG A 36 2.52 1.43 9.54
N HIS A 37 1.86 2.30 10.30
CA HIS A 37 0.54 2.90 10.02
C HIS A 37 -0.57 1.91 9.55
N SER A 38 -0.40 0.63 9.86
CA SER A 38 -1.24 -0.48 9.39
C SER A 38 -2.20 -0.99 10.47
N SER A 39 -2.52 -0.16 11.46
CA SER A 39 -3.38 -0.56 12.59
C SER A 39 -4.78 -1.00 12.14
N ALA A 40 -5.30 -0.42 11.05
CA ALA A 40 -6.56 -0.86 10.46
C ALA A 40 -6.49 -2.30 9.91
N ALA A 41 -5.42 -2.64 9.19
CA ALA A 41 -5.21 -3.98 8.68
C ALA A 41 -5.00 -5.00 9.81
N ILE A 42 -4.25 -4.63 10.86
CA ILE A 42 -4.05 -5.48 12.05
C ILE A 42 -5.34 -5.64 12.86
N ALA A 43 -6.17 -4.61 12.94
CA ALA A 43 -7.47 -4.72 13.61
C ALA A 43 -8.43 -5.66 12.86
N ALA A 44 -8.36 -5.68 11.53
CA ALA A 44 -9.13 -6.60 10.69
C ALA A 44 -8.57 -8.02 10.67
N TYR A 45 -7.24 -8.16 10.66
CA TYR A 45 -6.48 -9.40 10.61
C TYR A 45 -5.40 -9.41 11.70
N PRO A 46 -5.74 -9.74 12.96
CA PRO A 46 -4.80 -9.75 14.07
C PRO A 46 -3.57 -10.63 13.85
N GLU A 47 -3.71 -11.71 13.07
CA GLU A 47 -2.63 -12.63 12.69
C GLU A 47 -1.54 -11.98 11.80
N PHE A 48 -1.77 -10.78 11.26
CA PHE A 48 -0.76 -10.06 10.49
C PHE A 48 0.25 -9.32 11.36
N ALA A 49 0.00 -9.18 12.67
CA ALA A 49 0.86 -8.46 13.59
C ALA A 49 2.23 -9.15 13.82
N CYS A 50 3.29 -8.36 13.86
CA CYS A 50 4.63 -8.81 14.25
C CYS A 50 4.80 -8.76 15.77
N GLY A 51 4.22 -9.73 16.49
CA GLY A 51 4.23 -9.72 17.96
C GLY A 51 3.41 -8.54 18.51
N SER A 52 3.93 -7.83 19.52
CA SER A 52 3.22 -6.72 20.19
C SER A 52 3.57 -5.32 19.65
N THR A 53 4.26 -5.22 18.51
CA THR A 53 4.77 -3.95 17.98
C THR A 53 3.73 -3.06 17.32
N GLY A 54 2.55 -3.62 16.99
CA GLY A 54 1.53 -2.91 16.21
C GLY A 54 1.94 -2.66 14.75
N THR A 55 2.85 -3.47 14.21
CA THR A 55 3.31 -3.40 12.80
C THR A 55 3.00 -4.69 12.06
N LEU A 56 2.83 -4.63 10.74
CA LEU A 56 2.69 -5.85 9.92
C LEU A 56 3.99 -6.65 9.93
N CYS A 57 3.86 -7.97 10.00
CA CYS A 57 4.95 -8.93 9.93
C CYS A 57 5.37 -9.13 8.45
N THR A 58 6.23 -8.26 7.93
CA THR A 58 6.66 -8.28 6.51
C THR A 58 7.46 -9.53 6.12
N THR A 59 7.96 -10.28 7.10
CA THR A 59 8.60 -11.59 6.88
C THR A 59 7.59 -12.74 6.76
N SER A 60 6.32 -12.51 7.10
CA SER A 60 5.26 -13.53 6.98
C SER A 60 4.85 -13.72 5.51
N PRO A 61 4.83 -14.97 5.00
CA PRO A 61 4.33 -15.26 3.66
C PRO A 61 2.87 -14.81 3.45
N VAL A 62 2.04 -14.88 4.51
CA VAL A 62 0.63 -14.50 4.46
C VAL A 62 0.49 -12.99 4.24
N VAL A 63 1.29 -12.19 4.93
CA VAL A 63 1.34 -10.74 4.71
C VAL A 63 1.81 -10.42 3.29
N GLY A 64 2.80 -11.17 2.78
CA GLY A 64 3.22 -11.05 1.38
C GLY A 64 2.08 -11.31 0.39
N GLN A 65 1.26 -12.35 0.61
CA GLN A 65 0.10 -12.67 -0.24
C GLN A 65 -0.98 -11.58 -0.16
N TYR A 66 -1.23 -11.04 1.03
CA TYR A 66 -2.14 -9.92 1.23
C TYR A 66 -1.73 -8.71 0.39
N PHE A 67 -0.47 -8.30 0.42
CA PHE A 67 0.00 -7.17 -0.40
C PHE A 67 -0.10 -7.46 -1.90
N THR A 68 0.22 -8.68 -2.34
CA THR A 68 0.01 -9.07 -3.74
C THR A 68 -1.46 -8.93 -4.16
N ALA A 69 -2.40 -9.36 -3.34
CA ALA A 69 -3.83 -9.26 -3.66
C ALA A 69 -4.31 -7.80 -3.68
N VAL A 70 -3.94 -6.99 -2.67
CA VAL A 70 -4.35 -5.59 -2.57
C VAL A 70 -3.77 -4.74 -3.69
N ILE A 71 -2.48 -4.89 -3.98
CA ILE A 71 -1.86 -4.22 -5.13
C ILE A 71 -2.55 -4.68 -6.43
N GLY A 72 -3.03 -5.94 -6.49
CA GLY A 72 -3.98 -6.50 -7.48
C GLY A 72 -5.10 -5.57 -7.83
N GLU A 73 -5.90 -5.33 -6.82
CA GLU A 73 -7.13 -4.59 -6.96
C GLU A 73 -6.86 -3.11 -7.20
N LEU A 74 -5.87 -2.53 -6.53
CA LEU A 74 -5.47 -1.13 -6.73
C LEU A 74 -4.98 -0.89 -8.16
N ALA A 75 -4.15 -1.78 -8.71
CA ALA A 75 -3.68 -1.72 -10.08
C ALA A 75 -4.83 -1.80 -11.09
N ALA A 76 -5.80 -2.68 -10.85
CA ALA A 76 -6.96 -2.84 -11.74
C ALA A 76 -7.92 -1.63 -11.76
N MET A 77 -7.87 -0.78 -10.72
CA MET A 77 -8.68 0.43 -10.63
C MET A 77 -7.95 1.70 -11.08
N SER A 78 -6.62 1.68 -11.05
CA SER A 78 -5.78 2.82 -11.37
C SER A 78 -5.54 2.94 -12.87
N SER A 79 -5.50 4.18 -13.36
CA SER A 79 -4.96 4.48 -14.70
C SER A 79 -3.45 4.75 -14.68
N SER A 80 -2.82 4.72 -13.49
CA SER A 80 -1.38 4.93 -13.31
C SER A 80 -0.63 3.60 -13.39
N ASP A 81 0.55 3.64 -13.99
CA ASP A 81 1.53 2.57 -13.93
C ASP A 81 2.27 2.51 -12.57
N LEU A 82 1.85 3.31 -11.59
CA LEU A 82 2.44 3.39 -10.26
C LEU A 82 1.45 2.99 -9.16
N VAL A 83 1.95 2.24 -8.18
CA VAL A 83 1.30 2.04 -6.89
C VAL A 83 2.31 2.42 -5.81
N ARG A 84 1.88 3.21 -4.83
CA ARG A 84 2.73 3.58 -3.71
C ARG A 84 2.55 2.56 -2.59
N ILE A 85 3.66 2.10 -2.01
CA ILE A 85 3.64 1.04 -0.99
C ILE A 85 4.04 1.55 0.40
N GLY A 86 3.96 2.85 0.64
CA GLY A 86 4.28 3.40 1.95
C GLY A 86 5.77 3.31 2.30
N GLY A 87 6.06 3.11 3.58
CA GLY A 87 7.39 2.93 4.13
C GLY A 87 7.77 3.94 5.20
N ASP A 88 6.86 4.84 5.60
CA ASP A 88 7.18 5.87 6.56
C ASP A 88 7.26 5.28 7.98
N GLY A 89 8.46 5.38 8.57
CA GLY A 89 8.72 4.90 9.92
C GLY A 89 8.77 3.36 10.06
N SER A 90 8.84 2.62 8.96
CA SER A 90 9.02 1.16 8.93
C SER A 90 10.35 0.75 9.56
N ILE A 91 10.40 -0.47 10.13
CA ILE A 91 11.61 -1.00 10.76
C ILE A 91 12.76 -1.05 9.74
N CYS A 92 13.78 -0.20 9.96
CA CYS A 92 14.98 -0.13 9.13
C CYS A 92 15.72 -1.48 9.19
N GLY A 93 15.82 -2.19 8.06
CA GLY A 93 16.56 -3.45 8.00
C GLY A 93 16.44 -4.19 6.66
N GLN A 94 17.30 -5.19 6.46
CA GLN A 94 17.37 -5.96 5.21
C GLN A 94 16.05 -6.64 4.86
N ALA A 95 15.30 -7.14 5.86
CA ALA A 95 14.01 -7.77 5.65
C ALA A 95 12.96 -6.82 5.02
N TYR A 96 12.99 -5.53 5.36
CA TYR A 96 12.12 -4.53 4.74
C TYR A 96 12.56 -4.24 3.29
N ILE A 97 13.87 -4.12 3.06
CA ILE A 97 14.42 -3.92 1.70
C ILE A 97 14.07 -5.11 0.80
N ASP A 98 14.20 -6.34 1.30
CA ASP A 98 13.88 -7.56 0.55
C ASP A 98 12.38 -7.66 0.26
N PHE A 99 11.53 -7.24 1.20
CA PHE A 99 10.09 -7.13 0.99
C PHE A 99 9.75 -6.12 -0.10
N VAL A 100 10.30 -4.91 -0.02
CA VAL A 100 10.09 -3.86 -1.04
C VAL A 100 10.55 -4.35 -2.41
N LYS A 101 11.75 -4.95 -2.51
CA LYS A 101 12.24 -5.52 -3.78
C LYS A 101 11.38 -6.67 -4.30
N LYS A 102 10.81 -7.50 -3.41
CA LYS A 102 9.88 -8.56 -3.80
C LYS A 102 8.59 -7.98 -4.41
N VAL A 103 8.10 -6.88 -3.85
CA VAL A 103 6.93 -6.17 -4.36
C VAL A 103 7.26 -5.44 -5.67
N GLU A 104 8.36 -4.70 -5.72
CA GLU A 104 8.82 -3.91 -6.88
C GLU A 104 9.29 -4.78 -8.06
N GLY A 105 9.89 -5.95 -7.80
CA GLY A 105 10.41 -6.87 -8.83
C GLY A 105 9.35 -7.81 -9.41
N SER A 106 8.10 -7.70 -8.99
CA SER A 106 6.99 -8.45 -9.55
C SER A 106 6.51 -7.78 -10.86
N SER A 107 5.91 -8.52 -11.79
CA SER A 107 5.43 -8.08 -13.12
C SER A 107 4.24 -7.10 -13.11
N TRP A 108 4.20 -6.23 -12.11
CA TRP A 108 3.09 -5.38 -11.69
C TRP A 108 3.33 -3.92 -12.12
N PRO A 109 2.38 -2.98 -11.95
CA PRO A 109 2.69 -1.56 -12.06
C PRO A 109 3.89 -1.24 -11.16
N ARG A 110 4.77 -0.31 -11.56
CA ARG A 110 6.00 -0.03 -10.81
C ARG A 110 5.62 0.43 -9.39
N ALA A 111 5.92 -0.39 -8.40
CA ALA A 111 5.72 0.00 -7.00
C ALA A 111 6.75 1.06 -6.60
N SER A 112 6.36 2.01 -5.75
CA SER A 112 7.28 3.01 -5.20
C SER A 112 7.07 3.14 -3.69
N ALA A 113 8.15 3.00 -2.91
CA ALA A 113 8.14 3.25 -1.46
C ALA A 113 8.74 4.63 -1.14
N TRP A 114 8.35 5.22 -0.01
CA TRP A 114 8.88 6.50 0.47
C TRP A 114 10.41 6.53 0.58
N SER A 115 11.02 5.39 0.92
CA SER A 115 12.47 5.26 1.15
C SER A 115 13.26 4.57 0.03
N ALA A 116 12.64 4.17 -1.08
CA ALA A 116 13.29 3.36 -2.13
C ALA A 116 13.29 3.97 -3.54
N GLY A 117 12.67 5.12 -3.78
CA GLY A 117 12.70 5.79 -5.09
C GLY A 117 13.84 6.82 -5.24
N PRO A 118 14.44 7.01 -6.43
CA PRO A 118 15.20 8.22 -6.72
C PRO A 118 14.28 9.43 -6.56
N ARG A 119 14.80 10.52 -6.00
CA ARG A 119 14.11 11.82 -6.05
C ARG A 119 13.79 12.11 -7.52
N PHE A 120 12.51 12.26 -7.84
CA PHE A 120 12.10 12.84 -9.12
C PHE A 120 12.78 14.21 -9.26
N PRO A 121 13.23 14.59 -10.47
CA PRO A 121 13.93 15.86 -10.70
C PRO A 121 13.11 17.07 -10.26
#